data_AF-A0AAD4N4Q0-F1
#
_entry.id   AF-A0AAD4N4Q0-F1
#
_cell.length_a   1.000
_cell.length_b   1.000
_cell.length_c   1.000
_cell.angle_alpha   90.00
_cell.angle_beta   90.00
_cell.angle_gamma   90.00
#
_symmetry.space_group_name_H-M   'P 1'
#
loop_
_entity.id
_entity.type
_entity.pdbx_description
1 polymer ?
#
loop_
_entity_poly.entity_id
_entity_poly.type
_entity_poly.pdbx_seq_one_letter_code
_entity_poly.pdbx_strand_id
1 'polypeptide(L)'
;MLRCNSLLVSNSQSIGHSDFIFRLGLQRYMRQIKQIRTYALPVKQKEIPFSETTAFTSLQAQKQLETPVYIPDYYDSEAYQRKVYWSLRGSVIALLVYVAFLRERSDLDEVLESPMEMLAMIVEERTLREEVVRYKAAGRDATAKEEELDYFLIQKEEYMKRLEKEKLEKEAEKKRKQALKKRLKDEELRKKANEQKAKEHASS
;
A
#
# COMPACT_ATOMS: atom_id res chain seq x y z
N MET A 1 -72.78 -0.15 -7.70
CA MET A 1 -72.23 -0.95 -6.59
C MET A 1 -71.14 -1.86 -7.13
N LEU A 2 -69.86 -1.48 -6.99
CA LEU A 2 -68.72 -2.37 -7.21
C LEU A 2 -67.70 -2.11 -6.10
N ARG A 3 -67.33 -3.19 -5.41
CA ARG A 3 -66.53 -3.25 -4.20
C ARG A 3 -65.04 -3.08 -4.54
N CYS A 4 -64.35 -2.21 -3.83
CA CYS A 4 -62.89 -2.16 -3.80
C CYS A 4 -62.40 -3.17 -2.75
N ASN A 5 -61.60 -4.16 -3.16
CA ASN A 5 -60.89 -5.06 -2.26
C ASN A 5 -59.42 -4.61 -2.11
N SER A 6 -59.09 -4.38 -0.85
CA SER A 6 -57.79 -4.56 -0.17
C SER A 6 -56.64 -5.22 -0.93
N LEU A 7 -55.45 -4.63 -0.77
CA LEU A 7 -54.21 -5.31 -0.34
C LEU A 7 -53.13 -4.23 -0.06
N LEU A 8 -53.06 -3.77 1.19
CA LEU A 8 -51.88 -3.07 1.73
C LEU A 8 -51.08 -4.10 2.52
N VAL A 9 -49.92 -4.49 1.98
CA VAL A 9 -48.91 -5.29 2.67
C VAL A 9 -47.98 -4.33 3.39
N SER A 10 -48.06 -4.35 4.72
CA SER A 10 -47.10 -3.72 5.63
C SER A 10 -45.83 -4.57 5.69
N ASN A 11 -44.69 -3.99 5.28
CA ASN A 11 -43.38 -4.52 5.63
C ASN A 11 -42.72 -3.60 6.66
N SER A 12 -42.54 -4.17 7.85
CA SER A 12 -41.77 -3.62 8.96
C SER A 12 -40.32 -4.08 8.86
N GLN A 13 -39.44 -3.38 9.59
CA GLN A 13 -38.04 -3.70 9.91
C GLN A 13 -36.95 -3.00 9.07
N SER A 14 -36.48 -1.85 9.57
CA SER A 14 -35.04 -1.62 9.84
C SER A 14 -34.83 -0.25 10.48
N ILE A 15 -34.98 -0.18 11.80
CA ILE A 15 -34.51 0.96 12.60
C ILE A 15 -33.58 0.34 13.64
N GLY A 16 -32.27 0.62 13.56
CA GLY A 16 -31.36 0.01 14.54
C GLY A 16 -29.89 0.36 14.55
N HIS A 17 -29.31 1.15 13.62
CA HIS A 17 -27.86 1.38 13.67
C HIS A 17 -27.35 2.82 13.45
N SER A 18 -28.13 3.73 12.85
CA SER A 18 -27.69 5.10 12.60
C SER A 18 -27.75 6.02 13.83
N ASP A 19 -28.69 5.80 14.75
CA ASP A 19 -28.92 6.71 15.87
C ASP A 19 -27.93 6.54 17.03
N PHE A 20 -27.26 5.39 17.12
CA PHE A 20 -26.29 5.12 18.18
C PHE A 20 -24.95 5.83 17.96
N ILE A 21 -24.52 5.97 16.69
CA ILE A 21 -23.25 6.62 16.36
C ILE A 21 -23.30 8.13 16.58
N PHE A 22 -24.45 8.77 16.29
CA PHE A 22 -24.60 10.22 16.48
C PHE A 22 -24.56 10.65 17.95
N ARG A 23 -25.08 9.83 18.88
CA ARG A 23 -25.08 10.16 20.32
C ARG A 23 -23.69 10.08 20.98
N LEU A 24 -22.80 9.19 20.51
CA LEU A 24 -21.45 9.07 21.07
C LEU A 24 -20.49 10.15 20.57
N GLY A 25 -20.70 10.68 19.35
CA GLY A 25 -19.90 11.78 18.80
C GLY A 25 -20.07 13.10 19.55
N LEU A 26 -21.31 13.46 19.89
CA LEU A 26 -21.64 14.74 20.55
C LEU A 26 -21.10 14.86 21.98
N GLN A 27 -20.98 13.76 22.73
CA GLN A 27 -20.42 13.81 24.09
C GLN A 27 -18.91 14.04 24.13
N ARG A 28 -18.15 13.64 23.10
CA ARG A 28 -16.71 13.91 23.04
C ARG A 28 -16.41 15.37 22.68
N TYR A 29 -17.22 15.99 21.83
CA TYR A 29 -17.02 17.39 21.40
C TYR A 29 -17.23 18.39 22.56
N MET A 30 -18.20 18.13 23.44
CA MET A 30 -18.49 19.01 24.59
C MET A 30 -17.47 18.96 25.74
N ARG A 31 -16.59 17.95 25.80
CA ARG A 31 -15.51 17.91 26.80
C ARG A 31 -14.32 18.79 26.44
N GLN A 32 -14.04 19.02 25.16
CA GLN A 32 -12.90 19.86 24.75
C GLN A 32 -13.16 21.35 24.96
N ILE A 33 -14.40 21.82 24.80
CA ILE A 33 -14.74 23.25 24.91
C ILE A 33 -14.59 23.76 26.36
N LYS A 34 -14.70 22.90 27.39
CA LYS A 34 -14.54 23.30 28.80
C LYS A 34 -13.09 23.55 29.22
N GLN A 35 -12.08 23.06 28.49
CA GLN A 35 -10.67 23.22 28.87
C GLN A 35 -10.02 24.51 28.34
N ILE A 36 -10.64 25.19 27.38
CA ILE A 36 -10.06 26.38 26.73
C ILE A 36 -10.31 27.68 27.54
N ARG A 37 -11.19 27.65 28.55
CA ARG A 37 -11.68 28.87 29.23
C ARG A 37 -10.87 29.34 30.45
N THR A 38 -9.70 28.76 30.73
CA THR A 38 -8.97 29.00 32.01
C THR A 38 -7.71 29.86 31.95
N TYR A 39 -7.38 30.54 30.84
CA TYR A 39 -6.18 31.39 30.80
C TYR A 39 -6.43 32.75 30.12
N ALA A 40 -7.15 33.63 30.79
CA ALA A 40 -7.16 35.06 30.45
C ALA A 40 -7.25 35.89 31.75
N LEU A 41 -6.11 36.02 32.43
CA LEU A 41 -5.91 37.06 33.43
C LEU A 41 -5.14 38.21 32.77
N PRO A 42 -5.58 39.48 32.91
CA PRO A 42 -4.87 40.62 32.34
C PRO A 42 -3.60 40.88 33.15
N VAL A 43 -2.44 40.60 32.55
CA VAL A 43 -1.12 40.99 33.10
C VAL A 43 -0.96 42.50 32.91
N LYS A 44 -0.75 43.25 34.00
CA LYS A 44 -0.31 44.66 33.92
C LYS A 44 1.05 44.69 33.23
N GLN A 45 1.08 45.09 31.97
CA GLN A 45 2.33 45.27 31.21
C GLN A 45 3.04 46.50 31.78
N LYS A 46 4.21 46.27 32.39
CA LYS A 46 5.16 47.32 32.72
C LYS A 46 5.76 47.78 31.39
N GLU A 47 5.68 49.06 31.06
CA GLU A 47 6.28 49.58 29.82
C GLU A 47 7.79 49.37 29.87
N ILE A 48 8.29 48.42 29.08
CA ILE A 48 9.72 48.15 28.92
C ILE A 48 10.24 49.18 27.92
N PRO A 49 11.33 49.93 28.21
CA PRO A 49 11.91 50.85 27.26
C PRO A 49 12.34 50.10 25.98
N PHE A 50 12.12 50.70 24.82
CA PHE A 50 12.32 50.08 23.51
C PHE A 50 13.72 49.47 23.33
N SER A 51 14.75 50.05 23.97
CA SER A 51 16.13 49.54 23.95
C SER A 51 16.30 48.12 24.50
N GLU A 52 15.41 47.68 25.39
CA GLU A 52 15.45 46.35 26.01
C GLU A 52 14.48 45.36 25.33
N THR A 53 13.73 45.82 24.33
CA THR A 53 12.84 44.92 23.59
C THR A 53 13.64 43.98 22.69
N THR A 54 13.13 42.76 22.55
CA THR A 54 13.71 41.71 21.69
C THR A 54 13.83 42.14 20.22
N ALA A 55 13.06 43.14 19.80
CA ALA A 55 13.14 43.74 18.48
C ALA A 55 14.41 44.59 18.27
N PHE A 56 14.96 45.21 19.32
CA PHE A 56 16.18 46.01 19.23
C PHE A 56 17.43 45.12 19.22
N THR A 57 17.43 44.04 20.02
CA THR A 57 18.52 43.06 20.04
C THR A 57 18.61 42.27 18.74
N SER A 58 17.50 41.96 18.06
CA SER A 58 17.54 41.26 16.77
C SER A 58 18.16 42.10 15.65
N LEU A 59 17.99 43.43 15.68
CA LEU A 59 18.55 44.35 14.69
C LEU A 59 20.05 44.62 14.91
N GLN A 60 20.50 44.63 16.16
CA GLN A 60 21.94 44.63 16.48
C GLN A 60 22.60 43.27 16.25
N ALA A 61 21.92 42.16 16.56
CA ALA A 61 22.39 40.81 16.26
C ALA A 61 22.51 40.59 14.75
N GLN A 62 21.64 41.21 13.94
CA GLN A 62 21.76 41.17 12.48
C GLN A 62 23.01 41.86 11.93
N LYS A 63 23.54 42.88 12.61
CA LYS A 63 24.83 43.50 12.22
C LYS A 63 26.04 42.61 12.53
N GLN A 64 25.87 41.58 13.36
CA GLN A 64 26.87 40.56 13.67
C GLN A 64 26.63 39.23 12.93
N LEU A 65 25.73 39.18 11.94
CA LEU A 65 25.72 38.04 11.03
C LEU A 65 27.01 38.11 10.21
N GLU A 66 27.96 37.24 10.56
CA GLU A 66 29.14 36.92 9.76
C GLU A 66 28.70 36.81 8.30
N THR A 67 29.13 37.78 7.48
CA THR A 67 28.94 37.69 6.04
C THR A 67 29.55 36.35 5.61
N PRO A 68 28.81 35.49 4.90
CA PRO A 68 29.35 34.18 4.52
C PRO A 68 30.65 34.43 3.79
N VAL A 69 31.75 33.87 4.32
CA VAL A 69 33.07 34.01 3.72
C VAL A 69 32.96 33.40 2.33
N TYR A 70 32.97 34.26 1.31
CA TYR A 70 32.94 33.83 -0.07
C TYR A 70 34.25 33.10 -0.37
N ILE A 71 34.18 31.78 -0.53
CA ILE A 71 35.31 30.96 -0.92
C ILE A 71 35.20 30.80 -2.44
N PRO A 72 36.07 31.44 -3.24
CA PRO A 72 35.93 31.47 -4.70
C PRO A 72 35.94 30.08 -5.35
N ASP A 73 36.43 29.04 -4.67
CA ASP A 73 36.53 27.67 -5.18
C ASP A 73 35.75 26.63 -4.34
N TYR A 74 34.69 27.04 -3.65
CA TYR A 74 33.93 26.14 -2.76
C TYR A 74 33.47 24.84 -3.43
N TYR A 75 32.98 24.93 -4.67
CA TYR A 75 32.44 23.80 -5.43
C TYR A 75 33.52 22.82 -5.92
N ASP A 76 34.76 23.29 -6.06
CA ASP A 76 35.89 22.45 -6.46
C ASP A 76 36.63 21.86 -5.25
N SER A 77 36.29 22.28 -4.04
CA SER A 77 36.89 21.75 -2.82
C SER A 77 36.59 20.26 -2.62
N GLU A 78 37.58 19.49 -2.17
CA GLU A 78 37.40 18.07 -1.84
C GLU A 78 36.31 17.84 -0.79
N ALA A 79 36.12 18.80 0.13
CA ALA A 79 35.09 18.75 1.15
C ALA A 79 33.68 18.81 0.53
N TYR A 80 33.48 19.64 -0.50
CA TYR A 80 32.23 19.71 -1.24
C TYR A 80 31.99 18.44 -2.06
N GLN A 81 33.00 17.99 -2.83
CA GLN A 81 32.89 16.78 -3.64
C GLN A 81 32.55 15.54 -2.79
N ARG A 82 33.18 15.41 -1.62
CA ARG A 82 32.91 14.31 -0.69
C ARG A 82 31.46 14.34 -0.17
N LYS A 83 30.93 15.53 0.17
CA LYS A 83 29.53 15.68 0.59
C LYS A 83 28.56 15.29 -0.53
N VAL A 84 28.80 15.76 -1.75
CA VAL A 84 27.98 15.43 -2.92
C VAL A 84 27.98 13.93 -3.19
N TYR A 85 29.16 13.30 -3.11
CA TYR A 85 29.30 11.86 -3.29
C TYR A 85 28.48 11.05 -2.27
N TRP A 86 28.55 11.42 -0.98
CA TRP A 86 27.76 10.78 0.06
C TRP A 86 26.26 11.05 -0.08
N SER A 87 25.85 12.26 -0.49
CA SER A 87 24.44 12.55 -0.74
C SER A 87 23.88 11.77 -1.93
N LEU A 88 24.68 11.61 -2.99
CA LEU A 88 24.29 10.85 -4.18
C LEU A 88 24.20 9.36 -3.85
N ARG A 89 25.18 8.82 -3.12
CA ARG A 89 25.09 7.45 -2.61
C ARG A 89 23.88 7.26 -1.70
N GLY A 90 23.65 8.20 -0.79
CA GLY A 90 22.51 8.18 0.12
C GLY A 90 21.17 8.18 -0.63
N SER A 91 21.02 9.00 -1.67
CA SER A 91 19.79 9.05 -2.46
C SER A 91 19.57 7.78 -3.27
N VAL A 92 20.63 7.21 -3.87
CA VAL A 92 20.54 5.93 -4.58
C VAL A 92 20.18 4.79 -3.63
N ILE A 93 20.83 4.72 -2.47
CA ILE A 93 20.54 3.69 -1.46
C ILE A 93 19.10 3.84 -0.94
N ALA A 94 18.67 5.06 -0.65
CA ALA A 94 17.30 5.33 -0.22
C ALA A 94 16.26 4.91 -1.28
N LEU A 95 16.55 5.17 -2.55
CA LEU A 95 15.71 4.74 -3.66
C LEU A 95 15.65 3.20 -3.79
N LEU A 96 16.78 2.52 -3.65
CA LEU A 96 16.82 1.05 -3.66
C LEU A 96 16.05 0.46 -2.47
N VAL A 97 16.21 1.02 -1.28
CA VAL A 97 15.49 0.58 -0.08
C VAL A 97 14.00 0.82 -0.23
N TYR A 98 13.61 1.97 -0.78
CA TYR A 98 12.21 2.24 -1.09
C TYR A 98 11.65 1.19 -2.06
N VAL A 99 12.30 0.96 -3.21
CA VAL A 99 11.82 0.01 -4.21
C VAL A 99 11.81 -1.44 -3.71
N ALA A 100 12.80 -1.85 -2.91
CA ALA A 100 12.95 -3.24 -2.49
C ALA A 100 12.15 -3.60 -1.23
N PHE A 101 11.94 -2.66 -0.30
CA PHE A 101 11.40 -2.96 1.03
C PHE A 101 10.17 -2.15 1.43
N LEU A 102 10.08 -0.86 1.06
CA LEU A 102 8.96 0.00 1.47
C LEU A 102 7.88 0.15 0.39
N ARG A 103 8.19 -0.19 -0.85
CA ARG A 103 7.22 -0.19 -1.94
C ARG A 103 6.28 -1.37 -1.71
N GLU A 104 5.01 -1.08 -1.47
CA GLU A 104 3.95 -2.08 -1.53
C GLU A 104 4.02 -2.79 -2.90
N ARG A 105 3.81 -4.12 -2.93
CA ARG A 105 3.69 -4.91 -4.17
C ARG A 105 2.59 -4.26 -5.02
N SER A 106 2.99 -3.38 -5.92
CA SER A 106 2.11 -2.62 -6.79
C SER A 106 1.69 -3.52 -7.95
N ASP A 107 0.53 -3.25 -8.56
CA ASP A 107 0.00 -3.93 -9.76
C ASP A 107 1.04 -4.22 -10.86
N LEU A 108 2.12 -3.43 -10.96
CA LEU A 108 3.23 -3.67 -11.88
C LEU A 108 4.06 -4.93 -11.53
N ASP A 109 4.22 -5.27 -10.26
CA ASP A 109 4.88 -6.51 -9.85
C ASP A 109 4.02 -7.74 -10.18
N GLU A 110 2.70 -7.62 -10.10
CA GLU A 110 1.78 -8.69 -10.55
C GLU A 110 1.85 -8.89 -12.07
N VAL A 111 1.96 -7.78 -12.81
CA VAL A 111 2.15 -7.81 -14.26
C VAL A 111 3.53 -8.39 -14.62
N LEU A 112 4.60 -8.09 -13.88
CA LEU A 112 5.93 -8.66 -14.13
C LEU A 112 6.08 -10.11 -13.65
N GLU A 113 5.38 -10.53 -12.60
CA GLU A 113 5.31 -11.94 -12.17
C GLU A 113 4.40 -12.78 -13.09
N SER A 114 3.60 -12.14 -13.96
CA SER A 114 2.70 -12.85 -14.86
C SER A 114 3.43 -13.56 -16.01
N PRO A 115 2.94 -14.72 -16.48
CA PRO A 115 3.50 -15.40 -17.64
C PRO A 115 3.46 -14.47 -18.85
N MET A 116 4.58 -14.34 -19.57
CA MET A 116 4.72 -13.48 -20.75
C MET A 116 3.64 -13.72 -21.82
N GLU A 117 3.16 -14.96 -21.94
CA GLU A 117 2.06 -15.33 -22.84
C GLU A 117 0.73 -14.66 -22.44
N MET A 118 0.46 -14.47 -21.15
CA MET A 118 -0.76 -13.81 -20.68
C MET A 118 -0.76 -12.30 -21.01
N LEU A 119 0.40 -11.66 -20.84
CA LEU A 119 0.63 -10.28 -21.28
C LEU A 119 0.41 -10.10 -22.78
N ALA A 120 1.03 -10.99 -23.58
CA ALA A 120 0.85 -10.98 -25.03
C ALA A 120 -0.62 -11.12 -25.41
N MET A 121 -1.34 -12.05 -24.76
CA MET A 121 -2.76 -12.24 -25.00
C MET A 121 -3.63 -11.03 -24.63
N ILE A 122 -3.30 -10.29 -23.57
CA ILE A 122 -4.03 -9.06 -23.20
C ILE A 122 -3.81 -7.96 -24.25
N VAL A 123 -2.58 -7.82 -24.75
CA VAL A 123 -2.27 -6.84 -25.79
C VAL A 123 -3.02 -7.19 -27.08
N GLU A 124 -2.96 -8.45 -27.48
CA GLU A 124 -3.61 -8.97 -28.70
C GLU A 124 -5.14 -8.81 -28.64
N GLU A 125 -5.76 -9.06 -27.49
CA GLU A 125 -7.19 -8.80 -27.30
C GLU A 125 -7.54 -7.33 -27.52
N ARG A 126 -6.73 -6.42 -26.96
CA ARG A 126 -6.97 -4.97 -27.10
C ARG A 126 -6.81 -4.54 -28.55
N THR A 127 -5.79 -5.03 -29.26
CA THR A 127 -5.59 -4.71 -30.66
C THR A 127 -6.72 -5.22 -31.54
N LEU A 128 -7.19 -6.46 -31.33
CA LEU A 128 -8.31 -7.01 -32.09
C LEU A 128 -9.62 -6.25 -31.83
N ARG A 129 -9.90 -5.89 -30.58
CA ARG A 129 -11.05 -5.04 -30.24
C ARG A 129 -10.97 -3.66 -30.89
N GLU A 130 -9.79 -3.04 -30.86
CA GLU A 130 -9.57 -1.75 -31.53
C GLU A 130 -9.76 -1.86 -33.05
N GLU A 131 -9.29 -2.93 -33.67
CA GLU A 131 -9.49 -3.19 -35.09
C GLU A 131 -10.97 -3.33 -35.43
N VAL A 132 -11.74 -4.13 -34.67
CA VAL A 132 -13.20 -4.25 -34.87
C VAL A 132 -13.88 -2.88 -34.79
N VAL A 133 -13.52 -2.06 -33.79
CA VAL A 133 -14.08 -0.70 -33.64
C VAL A 133 -13.69 0.19 -34.83
N ARG A 134 -12.43 0.13 -35.30
CA ARG A 134 -11.96 0.90 -36.46
C ARG A 134 -12.67 0.49 -37.75
N TYR A 135 -12.88 -0.80 -37.99
CA TYR A 135 -13.60 -1.30 -39.15
C TYR A 135 -15.07 -0.87 -39.14
N LYS A 136 -15.74 -0.98 -37.99
CA LYS A 136 -17.12 -0.50 -37.80
C LYS A 136 -17.23 1.02 -37.99
N ALA A 137 -16.30 1.79 -37.42
CA ALA A 137 -16.26 3.23 -37.57
C ALA A 137 -16.00 3.69 -39.02
N ALA A 138 -15.25 2.89 -39.79
CA ALA A 138 -15.00 3.11 -41.21
C ALA A 138 -16.17 2.64 -42.10
N GLY A 139 -17.24 2.08 -41.54
CA GLY A 139 -18.39 1.54 -42.29
C GLY A 139 -18.05 0.31 -43.14
N ARG A 140 -16.99 -0.43 -42.78
CA ARG A 140 -16.58 -1.67 -43.44
C ARG A 140 -17.14 -2.88 -42.70
N ASP A 141 -17.36 -3.97 -43.43
CA ASP A 141 -17.75 -5.24 -42.81
C ASP A 141 -16.65 -5.71 -41.83
N ALA A 142 -17.05 -5.89 -40.57
CA ALA A 142 -16.17 -6.27 -39.47
C ALA A 142 -16.28 -7.75 -39.08
N THR A 143 -17.11 -8.54 -39.79
CA THR A 143 -17.43 -9.93 -39.45
C THR A 143 -16.20 -10.82 -39.32
N ALA A 144 -15.26 -10.74 -40.27
CA ALA A 144 -14.03 -11.51 -40.22
C ALA A 144 -13.16 -11.19 -38.97
N LYS A 145 -13.18 -9.94 -38.52
CA LYS A 145 -12.42 -9.50 -37.33
C LYS A 145 -13.12 -9.84 -36.02
N GLU A 146 -14.45 -9.94 -36.04
CA GLU A 146 -15.23 -10.44 -34.91
C GLU A 146 -15.01 -11.95 -34.71
N GLU A 147 -15.00 -12.73 -35.80
CA GLU A 147 -14.68 -14.16 -35.75
C GLU A 147 -13.26 -14.42 -35.23
N GLU A 148 -12.28 -13.62 -35.66
CA GLU A 148 -10.90 -13.68 -35.16
C GLU A 148 -10.82 -13.39 -33.65
N LEU A 149 -11.57 -12.37 -33.19
CA LEU A 149 -11.66 -12.05 -31.76
C LEU A 149 -12.30 -13.18 -30.95
N ASP A 150 -13.39 -13.77 -31.45
CA ASP A 150 -14.08 -14.87 -30.76
C ASP A 150 -13.20 -16.12 -30.65
N TYR A 151 -12.51 -16.48 -31.72
CA TYR A 151 -11.54 -17.59 -31.71
C TYR A 151 -10.40 -17.34 -30.72
N PHE A 152 -9.87 -16.11 -30.70
CA PHE A 152 -8.83 -15.71 -29.76
C PHE A 152 -9.29 -15.78 -28.29
N LEU A 153 -10.53 -15.37 -28.01
CA LEU A 153 -11.10 -15.44 -26.66
C LEU A 153 -11.21 -16.87 -26.15
N ILE A 154 -11.62 -17.83 -26.99
CA ILE A 154 -11.67 -19.26 -26.63
C ILE A 154 -10.28 -19.76 -26.24
N GLN A 155 -9.25 -19.43 -27.03
CA GLN A 155 -7.88 -19.83 -26.72
C GLN A 155 -7.39 -19.23 -25.40
N LYS A 156 -7.67 -17.95 -25.17
CA LYS A 156 -7.32 -17.26 -23.92
C LYS A 156 -7.97 -17.94 -22.71
N GLU A 157 -9.24 -18.31 -22.81
CA GLU A 157 -9.95 -19.02 -21.73
C GLU A 157 -9.35 -20.39 -21.42
N GLU A 158 -9.00 -21.16 -22.45
CA GLU A 158 -8.34 -22.45 -22.27
C GLU A 158 -6.98 -22.30 -21.59
N TYR A 159 -6.22 -21.29 -22.00
CA TYR A 159 -4.93 -20.96 -21.40
C TYR A 159 -5.06 -20.60 -19.91
N MET A 160 -6.03 -19.76 -19.56
CA MET A 160 -6.30 -19.38 -18.17
C MET A 160 -6.67 -20.59 -17.30
N LYS A 161 -7.51 -21.51 -17.82
CA LYS A 161 -7.85 -22.76 -17.14
C LYS A 161 -6.62 -23.64 -16.88
N ARG A 162 -5.63 -23.66 -17.79
CA ARG A 162 -4.37 -24.40 -17.59
C ARG A 162 -3.51 -23.77 -16.50
N LEU A 163 -3.37 -22.45 -16.50
CA LEU A 163 -2.63 -21.72 -15.47
C LEU A 163 -3.23 -21.91 -14.07
N GLU A 164 -4.56 -21.89 -13.95
CA GLU A 164 -5.25 -22.13 -12.68
C GLU A 164 -4.97 -23.54 -12.15
N LYS A 165 -5.02 -24.56 -13.02
CA LYS A 165 -4.67 -25.93 -12.65
C LYS A 165 -3.22 -26.03 -12.16
N GLU A 166 -2.29 -25.41 -12.87
CA GLU A 166 -0.87 -25.42 -12.50
C GLU A 166 -0.62 -24.75 -11.14
N LYS A 167 -1.31 -23.62 -10.86
CA LYS A 167 -1.24 -22.94 -9.55
C LYS A 167 -1.74 -23.85 -8.43
N LEU A 168 -2.88 -24.51 -8.62
CA LEU A 168 -3.44 -25.46 -7.66
C LEU A 168 -2.52 -26.65 -7.39
N GLU A 169 -1.90 -27.21 -8.44
CA GLU A 169 -0.94 -28.31 -8.32
C GLU A 169 0.31 -27.88 -7.52
N LYS A 170 0.88 -26.71 -7.82
CA LYS A 170 2.03 -26.16 -7.08
C LYS A 170 1.69 -25.91 -5.61
N GLU A 171 0.49 -25.43 -5.31
CA GLU A 171 0.03 -25.26 -3.93
C GLU A 171 -0.15 -26.59 -3.21
N ALA A 172 -0.75 -27.58 -3.87
CA ALA A 172 -0.91 -28.92 -3.33
C ALA A 172 0.47 -29.56 -3.04
N GLU A 173 1.43 -29.40 -3.94
CA GLU A 173 2.80 -29.89 -3.77
C GLU A 173 3.50 -29.19 -2.59
N LYS A 174 3.38 -27.86 -2.47
CA LYS A 174 3.89 -27.11 -1.31
C LYS A 174 3.31 -27.64 0.00
N LYS A 175 2.01 -27.87 0.06
CA LYS A 175 1.33 -28.45 1.24
C LYS A 175 1.82 -29.86 1.55
N ARG A 176 2.01 -30.72 0.53
CA ARG A 176 2.58 -32.07 0.68
C ARG A 176 4.00 -32.03 1.23
N LYS A 177 4.87 -31.18 0.67
CA LYS A 177 6.25 -30.98 1.14
C LYS A 177 6.29 -30.49 2.58
N GLN A 178 5.42 -29.55 2.95
CA GLN A 178 5.30 -29.06 4.32
C GLN A 178 4.84 -30.15 5.29
N ALA A 179 3.85 -30.96 4.91
CA ALA A 179 3.37 -32.08 5.73
C ALA A 179 4.46 -33.14 5.94
N LEU A 180 5.21 -33.48 4.88
CA LEU A 180 6.32 -34.44 4.95
C LEU A 180 7.44 -33.91 5.86
N LYS A 181 7.80 -32.63 5.73
CA LYS A 181 8.80 -31.99 6.62
C LYS A 181 8.37 -32.01 8.08
N LYS A 182 7.07 -31.85 8.38
CA LYS A 182 6.54 -31.98 9.75
C LYS A 182 6.68 -33.41 10.27
N ARG A 183 6.27 -34.40 9.47
CA ARG A 183 6.39 -35.83 9.83
C ARG A 183 7.83 -36.24 10.12
N LEU A 184 8.79 -35.83 9.29
CA LEU A 184 10.21 -36.13 9.52
C LEU A 184 10.73 -35.51 10.82
N LYS A 185 10.36 -34.25 11.12
CA LYS A 185 10.72 -33.61 12.38
C LYS A 185 10.14 -34.35 13.59
N ASP A 186 8.89 -34.79 13.50
CA ASP A 186 8.24 -35.53 14.59
C ASP A 186 8.91 -36.90 14.81
N GLU A 187 9.33 -37.59 13.75
CA GLU A 187 10.09 -38.84 13.83
C GLU A 187 11.48 -38.63 14.44
N GLU A 188 12.20 -37.57 14.07
CA GLU A 188 13.49 -37.21 14.67
C GLU A 188 13.35 -36.93 16.17
N LEU A 189 12.30 -36.22 16.58
CA LEU A 189 12.01 -35.95 17.99
C LEU A 189 11.72 -37.24 18.76
N ARG A 190 10.94 -38.17 18.18
CA ARG A 190 10.68 -39.49 18.78
C ARG A 190 11.95 -40.32 18.93
N LYS A 191 12.82 -40.33 17.93
CA LYS A 191 14.12 -41.03 18.01
C LYS A 191 14.99 -40.46 19.14
N LYS A 192 15.11 -39.13 19.22
CA LYS A 192 15.85 -38.45 20.30
C LYS A 192 15.30 -38.77 21.69
N ALA A 193 13.97 -38.77 21.84
CA ALA A 193 13.33 -39.12 23.12
C ALA A 193 13.58 -40.59 23.53
N ASN A 194 13.53 -41.52 22.57
CA ASN A 194 13.83 -42.92 22.84
C ASN A 194 15.32 -43.14 23.20
N GLU A 195 16.24 -42.45 22.53
CA GLU A 195 17.67 -42.47 22.87
C GLU A 195 17.93 -41.93 24.28
N GLN A 196 17.24 -40.87 24.69
CA GLN A 196 17.35 -40.32 26.06
C GLN A 196 16.87 -41.33 27.10
N LYS A 197 15.69 -41.93 26.89
CA LYS A 197 15.17 -42.99 27.79
C LYS A 197 16.13 -44.18 27.89
N ALA A 198 16.71 -44.61 26.78
CA ALA A 198 17.67 -45.72 26.78
C ALA A 198 18.94 -45.38 27.59
N LYS A 199 19.42 -44.13 27.53
CA LYS A 199 20.56 -43.68 28.34
C LYS A 199 20.25 -43.64 29.83
N GLU A 200 19.05 -43.18 30.21
CA GLU A 200 18.60 -43.16 31.61
C GLU A 200 18.53 -44.57 32.22
N HIS A 201 17.99 -45.53 31.47
CA HIS A 201 17.94 -46.94 31.89
C HIS A 201 19.31 -47.60 31.98
N ALA A 202 20.31 -47.20 31.18
CA ALA A 202 21.66 -47.75 31.25
C ALA A 202 22.51 -47.18 32.41
N SER A 203 22.13 -46.01 32.94
CA SER A 203 22.80 -45.39 34.09
C SER A 203 22.20 -45.75 35.46
N SER A 204 21.12 -46.53 35.47
CA SER A 204 20.44 -47.02 36.69
C SER A 204 20.85 -48.47 36.98
#